data_AF-G8QKG8-F1
#
_entry.id   AF-G8QKG8-F1
#
_cell.length_a   1.000
_cell.length_b   1.000
_cell.length_c   1.000
_cell.angle_alpha   90.00
_cell.angle_beta   90.00
_cell.angle_gamma   90.00
#
_symmetry.space_group_name_H-M   'P 1'
#
loop_
_entity.id
_entity.type
_entity.pdbx_description
1 polymer ?
#
loop_
_entity_poly.entity_id
_entity_poly.type
_entity_poly.pdbx_seq_one_letter_code
_entity_poly.pdbx_strand_id
1 'polypeptide(L)'
;MAHLPADLPPLPGATADAAIFPAGPGHSAPPCEHSVLLRYLGQVQQRVGRQFEELRAEVRSELQAELQTEHDAECRALADQLAARDDQLLALRGQLMVRDTALELLREEMAELRHQVPGLAGRQELVRLLDIQAERIVALERERNAALWRAERESLRAREAAAGPGTVAILSADLVAALPDEAQLTEALAAADLVLCQTGCLSHDDYWRVQDYCARSGKRCLLLAKEDAAAPAPARAAAD
;
A
#
# COMPACT_ATOMS: atom_id res chain seq x y z
N MET A 1 19.43 -26.34 37.01
CA MET A 1 20.01 -27.66 37.30
C MET A 1 21.49 -27.61 36.99
N ALA A 2 22.33 -27.42 38.00
CA ALA A 2 23.77 -27.52 37.91
C ALA A 2 24.24 -28.34 39.13
N HIS A 3 25.03 -29.38 38.84
CA HIS A 3 25.45 -30.44 39.74
C HIS A 3 26.41 -29.94 40.83
N LEU A 4 26.21 -30.42 42.07
CA LEU A 4 27.22 -30.45 43.13
C LEU A 4 27.75 -31.89 43.23
N PRO A 5 29.07 -32.14 43.18
CA PRO A 5 29.62 -33.43 43.60
C PRO A 5 29.88 -33.37 45.11
N ALA A 6 29.26 -34.30 45.84
CA ALA A 6 29.69 -34.70 47.16
C ALA A 6 30.86 -35.67 46.98
N ASP A 7 32.06 -35.27 47.40
CA ASP A 7 33.14 -36.20 47.78
C ASP A 7 34.34 -35.41 48.34
N LEU A 8 34.61 -35.57 49.64
CA LEU A 8 35.93 -35.34 50.22
C LEU A 8 36.24 -36.49 51.19
N PRO A 9 37.45 -37.10 51.14
CA PRO A 9 37.74 -38.36 51.79
C PRO A 9 38.06 -38.18 53.29
N PRO A 10 37.90 -39.24 54.11
CA PRO A 10 38.38 -39.22 55.50
C PRO A 10 39.91 -39.35 55.54
N LEU A 11 40.57 -38.52 56.34
CA LEU A 11 42.01 -38.63 56.60
C LEU A 11 42.33 -39.78 57.58
N PRO A 12 43.45 -40.49 57.39
CA PRO A 12 43.79 -41.70 58.13
C PRO A 12 44.45 -41.41 59.49
N GLY A 13 44.32 -42.38 60.40
CA GLY A 13 44.79 -42.31 61.77
C GLY A 13 46.31 -42.21 61.94
N ALA A 14 46.70 -41.61 63.06
CA ALA A 14 48.02 -41.76 63.65
C ALA A 14 47.86 -42.56 64.95
N THR A 15 48.27 -43.82 64.88
CA THR A 15 48.55 -44.70 66.00
C THR A 15 49.72 -44.19 66.82
N ALA A 16 49.58 -44.16 68.15
CA ALA A 16 50.71 -44.22 69.06
C ALA A 16 50.26 -44.89 70.37
N ASP A 17 50.52 -46.20 70.45
CA ASP A 17 50.65 -46.90 71.72
C ASP A 17 51.83 -46.31 72.49
N ALA A 18 51.57 -45.85 73.71
CA ALA A 18 52.59 -45.59 74.73
C ALA A 18 52.08 -46.08 76.10
N ALA A 19 52.31 -47.37 76.31
CA ALA A 19 52.78 -48.01 77.54
C ALA A 19 52.70 -47.23 78.88
N ILE A 20 52.08 -47.92 79.86
CA ILE A 20 52.62 -48.23 81.20
C ILE A 20 52.82 -47.03 82.14
N PHE A 21 51.87 -46.85 83.07
CA PHE A 21 52.14 -46.76 84.53
C PHE A 21 50.81 -46.80 85.30
N PRO A 22 50.60 -47.71 86.29
CA PRO A 22 49.47 -47.60 87.19
C PRO A 22 49.66 -46.40 88.13
N ALA A 23 48.59 -45.64 88.31
CA ALA A 23 48.53 -44.49 89.20
C ALA A 23 48.94 -44.87 90.64
N GLY A 24 50.11 -44.39 91.07
CA GLY A 24 50.42 -44.22 92.50
C GLY A 24 49.69 -42.99 93.05
N PRO A 25 49.40 -42.93 94.36
CA PRO A 25 48.62 -41.85 94.95
C PRO A 25 49.35 -40.52 94.77
N GLY A 26 48.62 -39.57 94.21
CA GLY A 26 49.17 -38.41 93.55
C GLY A 26 49.94 -37.48 94.46
N HIS A 27 51.07 -36.99 93.94
CA HIS A 27 51.63 -35.71 94.34
C HIS A 27 51.76 -34.90 93.05
N SER A 28 50.82 -33.99 92.82
CA SER A 28 50.89 -33.00 91.74
C SER A 28 52.12 -32.13 91.98
N ALA A 29 53.12 -32.20 91.09
CA ALA A 29 54.12 -31.15 90.99
C ALA A 29 53.37 -29.83 90.70
N PRO A 30 53.68 -28.73 91.40
CA PRO A 30 53.01 -27.47 91.15
C PRO A 30 53.20 -27.08 89.68
N PRO A 31 52.14 -26.69 88.95
CA PRO A 31 52.28 -26.30 87.56
C PRO A 31 53.27 -25.14 87.47
N CYS A 32 54.30 -25.27 86.63
CA CYS A 32 55.21 -24.17 86.36
C CYS A 32 54.39 -22.99 85.77
N GLU A 33 54.75 -21.76 86.10
CA GLU A 33 54.00 -20.54 85.75
C GLU A 33 53.60 -20.49 84.27
N HIS A 34 54.48 -20.98 83.38
CA HIS A 34 54.24 -21.06 81.95
C HIS A 34 53.02 -21.94 81.57
N SER A 35 52.84 -23.09 82.24
CA SER A 35 51.71 -24.00 81.96
C SER A 35 50.35 -23.44 82.44
N VAL A 36 50.36 -22.64 83.51
CA VAL A 36 49.18 -21.91 84.00
C VAL A 36 48.80 -20.80 83.04
N LEU A 37 49.79 -20.03 82.57
CA LEU A 37 49.58 -18.96 81.59
C LEU A 37 49.07 -19.49 80.25
N LEU A 38 49.58 -20.61 79.75
CA LEU A 38 49.08 -21.22 78.50
C LEU A 38 47.63 -21.69 78.64
N ARG A 39 47.26 -22.26 79.79
CA ARG A 39 45.86 -22.66 80.06
C ARG A 39 44.94 -21.45 80.12
N TYR A 40 45.38 -20.39 80.81
CA TYR A 40 44.63 -19.13 80.88
C TYR A 40 44.48 -18.49 79.49
N LEU A 41 45.56 -18.44 78.71
CA LEU A 41 45.54 -17.95 77.34
C LEU A 41 44.57 -18.77 76.46
N GLY A 42 44.59 -20.10 76.55
CA GLY A 42 43.65 -20.97 75.84
C GLY A 42 42.19 -20.73 76.25
N GLN A 43 41.92 -20.50 77.55
CA GLN A 43 40.58 -20.15 78.03
C GLN A 43 40.12 -18.80 77.51
N VAL A 44 41.00 -17.79 77.50
CA VAL A 44 40.71 -16.48 76.93
C VAL A 44 40.48 -16.58 75.43
N GLN A 45 41.32 -17.31 74.70
CA GLN A 45 41.17 -17.55 73.26
C GLN A 45 39.86 -18.24 72.92
N GLN A 46 39.44 -19.25 73.69
CA GLN A 46 38.15 -19.92 73.50
C GLN A 46 36.98 -18.99 73.79
N ARG A 47 37.05 -18.19 74.85
CA ARG A 47 36.00 -17.22 75.20
C ARG A 47 35.85 -16.17 74.09
N VAL A 48 36.96 -15.59 73.66
CA VAL A 48 37.00 -14.59 72.58
C VAL A 48 36.55 -15.20 71.25
N GLY A 49 36.99 -16.43 70.94
CA GLY A 49 36.57 -17.16 69.74
C GLY A 49 35.07 -17.41 69.68
N ARG A 50 34.46 -17.85 70.79
CA ARG A 50 33.00 -18.03 70.90
C ARG A 50 32.26 -16.71 70.73
N GLN A 51 32.72 -15.65 71.39
CA GLN A 51 32.14 -14.32 71.22
C GLN A 51 32.16 -13.87 69.75
N PHE A 52 33.28 -14.05 69.05
CA PHE A 52 33.33 -13.72 67.61
C PHE A 52 32.49 -14.65 66.73
N GLU A 53 32.27 -15.91 67.09
CA GLU A 53 31.37 -16.82 66.37
C GLU A 53 29.91 -16.44 66.55
N GLU A 54 29.52 -16.08 67.77
CA GLU A 54 28.19 -15.57 68.11
C GLU A 54 27.89 -14.29 67.32
N LEU A 55 28.75 -13.27 67.41
CA LEU A 55 28.58 -12.04 66.64
C LEU A 55 28.55 -12.29 65.12
N ARG A 56 29.37 -13.21 64.59
CA ARG A 56 29.35 -13.56 63.17
C ARG A 56 28.07 -14.29 62.75
N ALA A 57 27.49 -15.09 63.64
CA ALA A 57 26.23 -15.79 63.38
C ALA A 57 25.05 -14.82 63.43
N GLU A 58 25.04 -13.88 64.37
CA GLU A 58 24.07 -12.80 64.47
C GLU A 58 24.06 -11.93 63.20
N VAL A 59 25.21 -11.38 62.81
CA VAL A 59 25.31 -10.55 61.60
C VAL A 59 24.90 -11.33 60.34
N ARG A 60 25.19 -12.65 60.29
CA ARG A 60 24.81 -13.48 59.15
C ARG A 60 23.30 -13.71 59.11
N SER A 61 22.65 -13.97 60.23
CA SER A 61 21.20 -14.22 60.28
C SER A 61 20.42 -12.94 59.98
N GLU A 62 20.89 -11.79 60.45
CA GLU A 62 20.33 -10.47 60.12
C GLU A 62 20.40 -10.20 58.62
N LEU A 63 21.60 -10.30 58.03
CA LEU A 63 21.77 -10.10 56.58
C LEU A 63 20.96 -11.10 55.74
N GLN A 64 20.87 -12.36 56.19
CA GLN A 64 20.05 -13.36 55.51
C GLN A 64 18.56 -13.02 55.57
N ALA A 65 18.07 -12.53 56.72
CA ALA A 65 16.69 -12.10 56.84
C ALA A 65 16.39 -10.91 55.93
N GLU A 66 17.26 -9.90 55.89
CA GLU A 66 17.13 -8.74 54.98
C GLU A 66 17.06 -9.19 53.52
N LEU A 67 18.02 -9.98 53.06
CA LEU A 67 18.04 -10.51 51.69
C LEU A 67 16.82 -11.38 51.37
N GLN A 68 16.33 -12.17 52.32
CA GLN A 68 15.11 -12.95 52.14
C GLN A 68 13.88 -12.06 51.99
N THR A 69 13.77 -10.99 52.79
CA THR A 69 12.64 -10.06 52.66
C THR A 69 12.64 -9.34 51.31
N GLU A 70 13.82 -8.92 50.83
CA GLU A 70 13.96 -8.30 49.51
C GLU A 70 13.61 -9.29 48.40
N HIS A 71 14.17 -10.50 48.45
CA HIS A 71 13.90 -11.53 47.45
C HIS A 71 12.43 -11.98 47.42
N ASP A 72 11.80 -12.10 48.59
CA ASP A 72 10.37 -12.42 48.68
C ASP A 72 9.51 -11.29 48.14
N ALA A 73 9.91 -10.03 48.36
CA ALA A 73 9.21 -8.87 47.80
C ALA A 73 9.32 -8.85 46.27
N GLU A 74 10.50 -9.11 45.71
CA GLU A 74 10.71 -9.24 44.27
C GLU A 74 9.89 -10.39 43.67
N CYS A 75 9.91 -11.57 44.31
CA CYS A 75 9.14 -12.73 43.89
C CYS A 75 7.63 -12.43 43.86
N ARG A 76 7.11 -11.76 44.90
CA ARG A 76 5.69 -11.35 44.94
C ARG A 76 5.36 -10.34 43.85
N ALA A 77 6.21 -9.34 43.64
CA ALA A 77 6.00 -8.35 42.59
C ALA A 77 5.98 -8.98 41.19
N LEU A 78 6.83 -9.97 40.92
CA LEU A 78 6.83 -10.72 39.66
C LEU A 78 5.58 -11.60 39.54
N ALA A 79 5.14 -12.25 40.61
CA ALA A 79 3.91 -13.04 40.61
C ALA A 79 2.67 -12.18 40.32
N ASP A 80 2.59 -10.99 40.91
CA ASP A 80 1.50 -10.04 40.66
C ASP A 80 1.51 -9.55 39.20
N GLN A 81 2.69 -9.32 38.62
CA GLN A 81 2.83 -8.96 37.21
C GLN A 81 2.37 -10.09 36.29
N LEU A 82 2.72 -11.35 36.60
CA LEU A 82 2.26 -12.51 35.83
C LEU A 82 0.75 -12.66 35.90
N ALA A 83 0.15 -12.56 37.09
CA ALA A 83 -1.29 -12.61 37.27
C ALA A 83 -2.00 -11.52 36.46
N ALA A 84 -1.50 -10.28 36.51
CA ALA A 84 -2.05 -9.18 35.73
C ALA A 84 -1.91 -9.39 34.22
N ARG A 85 -0.82 -10.03 33.74
CA ARG A 85 -0.64 -10.39 32.33
C ARG A 85 -1.58 -11.52 31.92
N ASP A 86 -1.81 -12.50 32.79
CA ASP A 86 -2.74 -13.61 32.55
C ASP A 86 -4.19 -13.12 32.46
N ASP A 87 -4.59 -12.20 33.34
CA ASP A 87 -5.90 -11.54 33.27
C ASP A 87 -6.08 -10.78 31.96
N GLN A 88 -5.04 -10.08 31.49
CA GLN A 88 -5.05 -9.40 30.19
C GLN A 88 -5.20 -10.39 29.03
N LEU A 89 -4.50 -11.52 29.06
CA LEU A 89 -4.62 -12.56 28.04
C LEU A 89 -6.03 -13.17 28.00
N LEU A 90 -6.62 -13.45 29.16
CA LEU A 90 -7.99 -13.97 29.24
C LEU A 90 -9.01 -12.95 28.71
N ALA A 91 -8.85 -11.67 29.05
CA ALA A 91 -9.71 -10.61 28.55
C ALA A 91 -9.61 -10.46 27.02
N LEU A 92 -8.40 -10.41 26.47
CA LEU A 92 -8.18 -10.32 25.01
C LEU A 92 -8.71 -11.55 24.28
N ARG A 93 -8.52 -12.75 24.85
CA ARG A 93 -9.07 -13.98 24.28
C ARG A 93 -10.60 -13.96 24.25
N GLY A 94 -11.23 -13.47 25.32
CA GLY A 94 -12.68 -13.26 25.34
C GLY A 94 -13.16 -12.30 24.26
N GLN A 95 -12.44 -11.18 24.05
CA GLN A 95 -12.76 -10.23 22.97
C GLN A 95 -12.64 -10.86 21.58
N LEU A 96 -11.61 -11.67 21.34
CA LEU A 96 -11.45 -12.39 20.08
C LEU A 96 -12.58 -13.39 19.85
N MET A 97 -12.94 -14.18 20.86
CA MET A 97 -14.07 -15.11 20.76
C MET A 97 -15.38 -14.39 20.39
N VAL A 98 -15.69 -13.27 21.05
CA VAL A 98 -16.89 -12.48 20.72
C VAL A 98 -16.85 -11.99 19.27
N ARG A 99 -15.68 -11.51 18.79
CA ARG A 99 -15.53 -11.05 17.41
C ARG A 99 -15.64 -12.18 16.41
N ASP A 100 -15.06 -13.34 16.69
CA ASP A 100 -15.10 -14.51 15.82
C ASP A 100 -16.53 -15.03 15.68
N THR A 101 -17.27 -15.15 16.79
CA THR A 101 -18.69 -15.53 16.77
C THR A 101 -19.52 -14.51 16.00
N ALA A 102 -19.28 -13.21 16.15
CA ALA A 102 -19.98 -12.18 15.39
C ALA A 102 -19.65 -12.26 13.89
N LEU A 103 -18.40 -12.55 13.52
CA LEU A 103 -18.00 -12.75 12.12
C LEU A 103 -18.66 -13.98 11.51
N GLU A 104 -18.77 -15.07 12.26
CA GLU A 104 -19.49 -16.27 11.83
C GLU A 104 -20.97 -15.98 11.59
N LEU A 105 -21.64 -15.32 12.55
CA LEU A 105 -23.04 -14.93 12.41
C LEU A 105 -23.27 -14.04 11.16
N LEU A 106 -22.44 -13.02 10.96
CA LEU A 106 -22.55 -12.15 9.78
C LEU A 106 -22.29 -12.91 8.47
N ARG A 107 -21.40 -13.90 8.47
CA ARG A 107 -21.16 -14.74 7.29
C ARG A 107 -22.38 -15.60 6.96
N GLU A 108 -23.04 -16.15 7.98
CA GLU A 108 -24.28 -16.90 7.83
C GLU A 108 -25.41 -16.01 7.29
N GLU A 109 -25.62 -14.83 7.87
CA GLU A 109 -26.60 -13.84 7.38
C GLU A 109 -26.33 -13.45 5.91
N MET A 110 -25.06 -13.21 5.55
CA MET A 110 -24.67 -12.94 4.17
C MET A 110 -24.94 -14.12 3.23
N ALA A 111 -24.71 -15.35 3.68
CA ALA A 111 -25.01 -16.55 2.91
C ALA A 111 -26.51 -16.72 2.71
N GLU A 112 -27.31 -16.47 3.74
CA GLU A 112 -28.77 -16.52 3.69
C GLU A 112 -29.33 -15.47 2.72
N LEU A 113 -28.89 -14.22 2.82
CA LEU A 113 -29.29 -13.16 1.88
C LEU A 113 -28.91 -13.50 0.43
N ARG A 114 -27.74 -14.10 0.21
CA ARG A 114 -27.34 -14.58 -1.13
C ARG A 114 -28.25 -15.71 -1.61
N HIS A 115 -28.69 -16.59 -0.72
CA HIS A 115 -29.62 -17.66 -1.07
C HIS A 115 -31.02 -17.12 -1.42
N GLN A 116 -31.47 -16.05 -0.75
CA GLN A 116 -32.73 -15.37 -1.08
C GLN A 116 -32.74 -14.76 -2.49
N VAL A 117 -31.57 -14.51 -3.09
CA VAL A 117 -31.44 -13.97 -4.46
C VAL A 117 -30.68 -14.96 -5.36
N PRO A 118 -31.31 -16.09 -5.73
CA PRO A 118 -30.67 -17.07 -6.60
C PRO A 118 -30.40 -16.46 -7.99
N GLY A 119 -29.19 -16.68 -8.51
CA GLY A 119 -28.78 -16.25 -9.85
C GLY A 119 -28.18 -14.84 -9.96
N LEU A 120 -28.06 -14.08 -8.86
CA LEU A 120 -27.43 -12.75 -8.86
C LEU A 120 -25.99 -12.79 -9.41
N ALA A 121 -25.18 -13.75 -8.95
CA ALA A 121 -23.80 -13.90 -9.40
C ALA A 121 -23.71 -14.18 -10.91
N GLY A 122 -24.60 -15.01 -11.44
CA GLY A 122 -24.69 -15.28 -12.89
C GLY A 122 -25.11 -14.04 -13.69
N ARG A 123 -26.05 -13.24 -13.17
CA ARG A 123 -26.45 -11.97 -13.81
C ARG A 123 -25.32 -10.94 -13.78
N GLN A 124 -24.55 -10.86 -12.70
CA GLN A 124 -23.38 -9.98 -12.60
C GLN A 124 -22.26 -10.39 -13.56
N GLU A 125 -22.01 -11.69 -13.72
CA GLU A 125 -21.08 -12.19 -14.73
C GLU A 125 -21.55 -11.84 -16.14
N LEU A 126 -22.84 -12.06 -16.43
CA LEU A 126 -23.40 -11.74 -17.72
C LEU A 126 -23.30 -10.24 -18.04
N VAL A 127 -23.57 -9.36 -17.07
CA VAL A 127 -23.40 -7.90 -17.24
C VAL A 127 -21.94 -7.58 -17.57
N ARG A 128 -20.97 -8.13 -16.83
CA ARG A 128 -19.55 -7.94 -17.12
C ARG A 128 -19.16 -8.38 -18.53
N LEU A 129 -19.67 -9.53 -18.98
CA LEU A 129 -19.43 -10.02 -20.34
C LEU A 129 -20.08 -9.13 -21.39
N LEU A 130 -21.30 -8.63 -21.14
CA LEU A 130 -21.97 -7.69 -22.03
C LEU A 130 -21.20 -6.38 -22.16
N ASP A 131 -20.63 -5.85 -21.07
CA ASP A 131 -19.81 -4.64 -21.10
C ASP A 131 -18.57 -4.85 -21.99
N ILE A 132 -17.87 -5.96 -21.83
CA ILE A 132 -16.72 -6.33 -22.67
C ILE A 132 -17.13 -6.44 -24.15
N GLN A 133 -18.27 -7.08 -24.42
CA GLN A 133 -18.76 -7.20 -25.80
C GLN A 133 -19.17 -5.85 -26.39
N ALA A 134 -19.81 -4.98 -25.61
CA ALA A 134 -20.21 -3.64 -26.05
C ALA A 134 -18.98 -2.81 -26.44
N GLU A 135 -17.92 -2.82 -25.63
CA GLU A 135 -16.66 -2.17 -25.95
C GLU A 135 -16.05 -2.71 -27.27
N ARG A 136 -16.07 -4.03 -27.44
CA ARG A 136 -15.55 -4.66 -28.66
C ARG A 136 -16.35 -4.28 -29.90
N ILE A 137 -17.67 -4.23 -29.80
CA ILE A 137 -18.55 -3.81 -30.91
C ILE A 137 -18.22 -2.38 -31.31
N VAL A 138 -18.15 -1.45 -30.36
CA VAL A 138 -17.83 -0.04 -30.64
C VAL A 138 -16.45 0.10 -31.29
N ALA A 139 -15.45 -0.67 -30.84
CA ALA A 139 -14.13 -0.67 -31.47
C ALA A 139 -14.18 -1.16 -32.92
N LEU A 140 -14.85 -2.28 -33.17
CA LEU A 140 -15.00 -2.85 -34.52
C LEU A 140 -15.79 -1.91 -35.46
N GLU A 141 -16.82 -1.24 -34.95
CA GLU A 141 -17.58 -0.26 -35.73
C GLU A 141 -16.71 0.93 -36.12
N ARG A 142 -15.86 1.43 -35.21
CA ARG A 142 -14.92 2.50 -35.51
C ARG A 142 -13.90 2.07 -36.56
N GLU A 143 -13.35 0.87 -36.43
CA GLU A 143 -12.41 0.30 -37.42
C GLU A 143 -13.06 0.15 -38.80
N ARG A 144 -14.27 -0.43 -38.86
CA ARG A 144 -15.04 -0.60 -40.10
C ARG A 144 -15.32 0.75 -40.76
N ASN A 145 -15.82 1.72 -40.00
CA ASN A 145 -16.14 3.03 -40.54
C ASN A 145 -14.88 3.75 -41.05
N ALA A 146 -13.75 3.64 -40.34
CA ALA A 146 -12.48 4.18 -40.82
C ALA A 146 -11.98 3.49 -42.10
N ALA A 147 -12.22 2.18 -42.27
CA ALA A 147 -11.91 1.48 -43.51
C ALA A 147 -12.79 1.92 -44.68
N LEU A 148 -14.10 2.06 -44.45
CA LEU A 148 -15.04 2.56 -45.45
C LEU A 148 -14.68 3.98 -45.90
N TRP A 149 -14.38 4.89 -44.96
CA TRP A 149 -13.94 6.24 -45.28
C TRP A 149 -12.63 6.27 -46.09
N ARG A 150 -11.69 5.36 -45.80
CA ARG A 150 -10.45 5.24 -46.58
C ARG A 150 -10.74 4.80 -48.02
N ALA A 151 -11.54 3.75 -48.19
CA ALA A 151 -11.91 3.23 -49.50
C ALA A 151 -12.69 4.27 -50.34
N GLU A 152 -13.62 5.00 -49.72
CA GLU A 152 -14.37 6.05 -50.41
C GLU A 152 -13.44 7.19 -50.86
N ARG A 153 -12.52 7.64 -50.00
CA ARG A 153 -11.51 8.66 -50.37
C ARG A 153 -10.59 8.20 -51.49
N GLU A 154 -10.16 6.95 -51.49
CA GLU A 154 -9.38 6.37 -52.58
C GLU A 154 -10.18 6.33 -53.88
N SER A 155 -11.46 5.96 -53.81
CA SER A 155 -12.35 5.94 -54.97
C SER A 155 -12.58 7.34 -55.55
N LEU A 156 -12.78 8.35 -54.69
CA LEU A 156 -12.92 9.76 -55.10
C LEU A 156 -11.63 10.25 -55.75
N ARG A 157 -10.47 9.98 -55.17
CA ARG A 157 -9.16 10.33 -55.77
C ARG A 157 -8.96 9.66 -57.12
N ALA A 158 -9.34 8.40 -57.28
CA ALA A 158 -9.26 7.70 -58.55
C ALA A 158 -10.20 8.32 -59.60
N ARG A 159 -11.40 8.72 -59.19
CA ARG A 159 -12.36 9.43 -60.06
C ARG A 159 -11.86 10.82 -60.46
N GLU A 160 -11.29 11.58 -59.52
CA GLU A 160 -10.66 12.88 -59.79
C GLU A 160 -9.48 12.75 -60.74
N ALA A 161 -8.60 11.77 -60.51
CA ALA A 161 -7.45 11.50 -61.39
C ALA A 161 -7.89 11.11 -62.81
N ALA A 162 -9.00 10.37 -62.96
CA ALA A 162 -9.58 10.01 -64.25
C ALA A 162 -10.32 11.17 -64.94
N ALA A 163 -10.89 12.11 -64.18
CA ALA A 163 -11.64 13.27 -64.69
C ALA A 163 -10.72 14.39 -65.22
N GLY A 164 -9.44 14.39 -64.89
CA GLY A 164 -8.49 15.45 -65.25
C GLY A 164 -8.67 16.73 -64.41
N PRO A 165 -7.82 17.76 -64.60
CA PRO A 165 -7.94 19.01 -63.86
C PRO A 165 -9.21 19.76 -64.30
N GLY A 166 -10.22 19.77 -63.42
CA GLY A 166 -11.39 20.64 -63.57
C GLY A 166 -11.09 22.04 -63.02
N THR A 167 -11.52 23.06 -63.74
CA THR A 167 -11.36 24.47 -63.35
C THR A 167 -12.58 24.91 -62.55
N VAL A 168 -12.41 25.17 -61.25
CA VAL A 168 -13.48 25.72 -60.40
C VAL A 168 -13.30 27.23 -60.30
N ALA A 169 -14.27 28.00 -60.77
CA ALA A 169 -14.33 29.44 -60.52
C ALA A 169 -15.09 29.70 -59.22
N ILE A 170 -14.42 30.30 -58.25
CA ILE A 170 -15.06 30.81 -57.04
C ILE A 170 -15.33 32.29 -57.25
N LEU A 171 -16.60 32.67 -57.30
CA LEU A 171 -17.03 34.06 -57.45
C LEU A 171 -17.43 34.58 -56.07
N SER A 172 -16.55 35.41 -55.52
CA SER A 172 -16.86 36.30 -54.40
C SER A 172 -17.30 37.67 -54.94
N ALA A 173 -18.00 38.43 -54.11
CA ALA A 173 -18.39 39.79 -54.45
C ALA A 173 -17.17 40.68 -54.79
N ASP A 174 -16.06 40.51 -54.07
CA ASP A 174 -14.83 41.29 -54.31
C ASP A 174 -14.19 40.95 -55.67
N LEU A 175 -14.24 39.67 -56.08
CA LEU A 175 -13.69 39.24 -57.37
C LEU A 175 -14.54 39.76 -58.54
N VAL A 176 -15.86 39.75 -58.39
CA VAL A 176 -16.74 40.29 -59.43
C VAL A 176 -16.62 41.81 -59.51
N ALA A 177 -16.48 42.50 -58.37
CA ALA A 177 -16.23 43.94 -58.33
C ALA A 177 -14.86 44.33 -58.94
N ALA A 178 -13.87 43.43 -58.90
CA ALA A 178 -12.54 43.64 -59.48
C ALA A 178 -12.46 43.33 -60.99
N LEU A 179 -13.52 42.80 -61.60
CA LEU A 179 -13.62 42.56 -63.04
C LEU A 179 -14.51 43.64 -63.67
N PRO A 180 -13.94 44.74 -64.19
CA PRO A 180 -14.70 45.94 -64.55
C PRO A 180 -15.49 45.83 -65.86
N ASP A 181 -15.31 44.75 -66.64
CA ASP A 181 -15.97 44.55 -67.94
C ASP A 181 -16.67 43.17 -68.03
N GLU A 182 -17.85 43.15 -68.66
CA GLU A 182 -18.70 41.97 -68.85
C GLU A 182 -18.00 40.88 -69.67
N ALA A 183 -17.15 41.26 -70.61
CA ALA A 183 -16.35 40.33 -71.40
C ALA A 183 -15.37 39.53 -70.53
N GLN A 184 -14.73 40.17 -69.54
CA GLN A 184 -13.75 39.53 -68.66
C GLN A 184 -14.44 38.55 -67.69
N LEU A 185 -15.59 38.92 -67.15
CA LEU A 185 -16.41 38.03 -66.32
C LEU A 185 -16.91 36.83 -67.13
N THR A 186 -17.36 37.06 -68.36
CA THR A 186 -17.84 35.99 -69.25
C THR A 186 -16.72 35.03 -69.66
N GLU A 187 -15.51 35.54 -69.91
CA GLU A 187 -14.33 34.72 -70.22
C GLU A 187 -13.90 33.87 -69.01
N ALA A 188 -13.85 34.47 -67.82
CA ALA A 188 -13.57 33.75 -66.58
C ALA A 188 -14.63 32.67 -66.29
N LEU A 189 -15.91 32.98 -66.50
CA LEU A 189 -17.00 32.01 -66.38
C LEU A 189 -16.90 30.93 -67.46
N ALA A 190 -16.53 31.26 -68.69
CA ALA A 190 -16.40 30.33 -69.81
C ALA A 190 -15.28 29.30 -69.59
N ALA A 191 -14.19 29.69 -68.94
CA ALA A 191 -13.07 28.80 -68.60
C ALA A 191 -13.37 27.83 -67.43
N ALA A 192 -14.46 28.05 -66.67
CA ALA A 192 -14.79 27.24 -65.50
C ALA A 192 -15.71 26.04 -65.80
N ASP A 193 -15.41 24.88 -65.21
CA ASP A 193 -16.24 23.67 -65.24
C ASP A 193 -17.31 23.67 -64.13
N LEU A 194 -17.04 24.37 -63.03
CA LEU A 194 -17.94 24.56 -61.89
C LEU A 194 -17.82 25.99 -61.38
N VAL A 195 -18.97 26.61 -61.13
CA VAL A 195 -19.07 27.95 -60.55
C VAL A 195 -19.55 27.83 -59.11
N LEU A 196 -18.74 28.28 -58.15
CA LEU A 196 -19.14 28.43 -56.75
C LEU A 196 -19.42 29.90 -56.47
N CYS A 197 -20.69 30.25 -56.27
CA CYS A 197 -21.10 31.62 -55.99
C CYS A 197 -21.32 31.78 -54.48
N GLN A 198 -20.53 32.62 -53.80
CA GLN A 198 -20.77 32.95 -52.39
C GLN A 198 -21.82 34.07 -52.29
N THR A 199 -22.92 33.86 -51.58
CA THR A 199 -23.93 34.90 -51.31
C THR A 199 -23.41 35.84 -50.23
N GLY A 200 -22.44 36.67 -50.58
CA GLY A 200 -21.85 37.65 -49.66
C GLY A 200 -22.38 39.06 -49.82
N CYS A 201 -22.98 39.43 -50.95
CA CYS A 201 -23.38 40.81 -51.24
C CYS A 201 -24.63 40.87 -52.13
N LEU A 202 -25.80 41.03 -51.52
CA LEU A 202 -27.07 41.34 -52.19
C LEU A 202 -27.16 42.81 -52.69
N SER A 203 -26.03 43.50 -52.90
CA SER A 203 -26.00 44.94 -53.23
C SER A 203 -25.52 45.28 -54.64
N HIS A 204 -25.06 44.30 -55.42
CA HIS A 204 -24.72 44.49 -56.82
C HIS A 204 -25.41 43.39 -57.65
N ASP A 205 -26.04 43.75 -58.78
CA ASP A 205 -26.82 42.87 -59.69
C ASP A 205 -26.04 41.67 -60.29
N ASP A 206 -24.83 41.43 -59.80
CA ASP A 206 -23.85 40.47 -60.28
C ASP A 206 -24.25 39.01 -60.03
N TYR A 207 -24.97 38.74 -58.94
CA TYR A 207 -25.46 37.39 -58.63
C TYR A 207 -26.39 36.85 -59.72
N TRP A 208 -27.38 37.66 -60.13
CA TRP A 208 -28.37 37.27 -61.14
C TRP A 208 -27.72 37.06 -62.50
N ARG A 209 -26.69 37.85 -62.84
CA ARG A 209 -25.91 37.71 -64.07
C ARG A 209 -25.15 36.39 -64.13
N VAL A 210 -24.47 36.01 -63.04
CA VAL A 210 -23.79 34.71 -62.93
C VAL A 210 -24.78 33.55 -63.00
N GLN A 211 -25.94 33.68 -62.35
CA GLN A 211 -26.98 32.66 -62.36
C GLN A 211 -27.61 32.47 -63.75
N ASP A 212 -27.98 33.56 -64.44
CA ASP A 212 -28.54 33.52 -65.80
C ASP A 212 -27.51 32.96 -66.80
N TYR A 213 -26.24 33.37 -66.69
CA TYR A 213 -25.16 32.82 -67.51
C TYR A 213 -25.00 31.30 -67.30
N CYS A 214 -24.96 30.82 -66.05
CA CYS A 214 -24.84 29.39 -65.76
C CYS A 214 -26.06 28.60 -66.27
N ALA A 215 -27.27 29.16 -66.12
CA ALA A 215 -28.50 28.54 -66.60
C ALA A 215 -28.53 28.40 -68.13
N ARG A 216 -28.07 29.41 -68.88
CA ARG A 216 -28.04 29.38 -70.35
C ARG A 216 -26.88 28.56 -70.92
N SER A 217 -25.73 28.58 -70.26
CA SER A 217 -24.53 27.85 -70.68
C SER A 217 -24.50 26.38 -70.23
N GLY A 218 -25.41 25.97 -69.35
CA GLY A 218 -25.47 24.61 -68.80
C GLY A 218 -24.36 24.30 -67.80
N LYS A 219 -23.67 25.32 -67.27
CA LYS A 219 -22.61 25.15 -66.27
C LYS A 219 -23.20 24.82 -64.92
N ARG A 220 -22.54 23.91 -64.19
CA ARG A 220 -22.92 23.59 -62.81
C ARG A 220 -22.59 24.80 -61.93
N CYS A 221 -23.61 25.35 -61.28
CA CYS A 221 -23.47 26.45 -60.32
C CYS A 221 -23.96 26.00 -58.95
N LEU A 222 -23.13 26.15 -57.91
CA LEU A 222 -23.51 25.90 -56.53
C LEU A 222 -23.47 27.21 -55.75
N LEU A 223 -24.59 27.51 -55.09
CA LEU A 223 -24.73 28.68 -54.25
C LEU A 223 -24.30 28.34 -52.82
N LEU A 224 -23.34 29.09 -52.28
CA LEU A 224 -22.85 28.95 -50.92
C LEU A 224 -23.35 30.12 -50.09
N ALA A 225 -24.07 29.84 -49.01
CA ALA A 225 -24.34 30.84 -47.99
C ALA A 225 -23.00 31.29 -47.38
N LYS A 226 -22.81 32.61 -47.20
CA LYS A 226 -21.68 33.11 -46.42
C LYS A 226 -21.91 32.69 -44.96
N GLU A 227 -20.96 31.99 -44.35
CA GLU A 227 -20.97 31.81 -42.91
C GLU A 227 -20.71 33.19 -42.27
N ASP A 228 -21.68 33.70 -41.52
CA ASP A 228 -21.46 34.86 -40.64
C ASP A 228 -20.43 34.44 -39.59
N ALA A 229 -19.15 34.79 -39.83
CA ALA A 229 -18.02 34.69 -38.92
C ALA A 229 -18.18 33.64 -37.78
N ALA A 230 -18.13 32.36 -38.12
CA ALA A 230 -18.08 31.30 -37.13
C ALA A 230 -16.82 31.46 -36.26
N ALA A 231 -17.01 31.47 -34.94
CA ALA A 231 -15.95 31.58 -33.94
C ALA A 231 -14.82 30.56 -34.20
N PRO A 232 -13.55 30.90 -33.88
CA PRO A 232 -12.43 29.99 -34.11
C PRO A 232 -12.63 28.66 -33.36
N ALA A 233 -12.44 27.55 -34.09
CA ALA A 233 -12.50 26.21 -33.54
C ALA A 233 -11.52 26.04 -32.35
N PRO A 234 -11.89 25.34 -31.27
CA PRO A 234 -10.99 25.15 -30.15
C PRO A 234 -9.78 24.32 -30.58
N ALA A 235 -8.58 24.85 -30.28
CA ALA A 235 -7.31 24.18 -30.52
C ALA A 235 -7.29 22.82 -29.80
N ARG A 236 -6.96 21.76 -30.55
CA ARG A 236 -6.65 20.45 -29.98
C ARG A 236 -5.41 20.58 -29.10
N ALA A 237 -5.58 20.42 -27.78
CA ALA A 237 -4.47 20.22 -26.86
C ALA A 237 -3.73 18.93 -27.25
N ALA A 238 -2.44 19.04 -27.57
CA ALA A 238 -1.53 17.92 -27.62
C ALA A 238 -1.41 17.34 -26.19
N ALA A 239 -1.70 16.06 -26.04
CA ALA A 239 -1.42 15.32 -24.81
C ALA A 239 0.04 14.88 -24.84
N ASP A 240 0.81 15.35 -23.86
CA ASP A 240 2.02 14.68 -23.35
C ASP A 240 1.62 13.66 -22.28
#